data_AF-A0A7C0UEH4-F1
#
_entry.id   AF-A0A7C0UEH4-F1
#
_cell.length_a   1.000
_cell.length_b   1.000
_cell.length_c   1.000
_cell.angle_alpha   90.00
_cell.angle_beta   90.00
_cell.angle_gamma   90.00
#
_symmetry.space_group_name_H-M   'P 1'
#
loop_
_entity.id
_entity.type
_entity.pdbx_description
1 polymer ?
#
loop_
_entity_poly.entity_id
_entity_poly.type
_entity_poly.pdbx_seq_one_letter_code
_entity_poly.pdbx_strand_id
1 'polypeptide(L)'
;MVRIEDGGEVALHLADLLPTHVHFNPLWVMAYDNFPLEVIRLKEELETSGIKDNAWFTFYHDPFVRACRFDEKGEVRESLRL
;
A
#
# COMPACT_ATOMS: atom_id res chain seq x y z
N MET A 1 7.64 -5.64 -4.42
CA MET A 1 7.28 -4.22 -4.56
C MET A 1 7.80 -3.72 -5.90
N VAL A 2 7.00 -2.95 -6.63
CA VAL A 2 7.43 -2.18 -7.80
C VAL A 2 7.19 -0.70 -7.51
N ARG A 3 8.22 0.14 -7.70
CA ARG A 3 8.11 1.61 -7.66
C ARG A 3 8.12 2.14 -9.08
N ILE A 4 7.18 3.00 -9.40
CA ILE A 4 7.01 3.62 -10.72
C ILE A 4 7.08 5.14 -10.51
N GLU A 5 7.87 5.81 -11.33
CA GLU A 5 8.14 7.24 -11.20
C GLU A 5 8.05 7.89 -12.56
N ASP A 6 7.26 8.96 -12.66
CA ASP A 6 7.18 9.79 -13.85
C ASP A 6 6.74 11.20 -13.48
N GLY A 7 7.34 12.23 -14.08
CA GLY A 7 6.89 13.62 -13.90
C GLY A 7 6.84 14.14 -12.45
N GLY A 8 7.58 13.55 -11.52
CA GLY A 8 7.52 13.89 -10.09
C GLY A 8 6.42 13.19 -9.30
N GLU A 9 5.65 12.31 -9.96
CA GLU A 9 4.67 11.43 -9.35
C GLU A 9 5.28 10.06 -9.06
N VAL A 10 4.82 9.45 -7.97
CA VAL A 10 5.28 8.13 -7.51
C VAL A 10 4.07 7.22 -7.38
N ALA A 11 4.18 6.00 -7.89
CA ALA A 11 3.26 4.92 -7.61
C ALA A 11 4.00 3.70 -7.04
N LEU A 12 3.41 3.07 -6.04
CA LEU A 12 3.88 1.87 -5.38
C LEU A 12 2.89 0.73 -5.62
N HIS A 13 3.40 -0.38 -6.13
CA HIS A 13 2.66 -1.63 -6.22
C HIS A 13 3.28 -2.66 -5.28
N LEU A 14 2.61 -2.91 -4.16
CA LEU A 14 3.09 -3.79 -3.09
C LEU A 14 2.70 -5.26 -3.32
N ALA A 15 1.87 -5.54 -4.33
CA ALA A 15 1.29 -6.86 -4.58
C ALA A 15 0.65 -7.43 -3.30
N ASP A 16 0.88 -8.70 -2.98
CA ASP A 16 0.22 -9.38 -1.86
C ASP A 16 0.69 -8.95 -0.47
N LEU A 17 1.73 -8.12 -0.39
CA LEU A 17 2.14 -7.49 0.86
C LEU A 17 1.09 -6.47 1.35
N LEU A 18 0.36 -5.86 0.42
CA LEU A 18 -0.77 -4.98 0.69
C LEU A 18 -1.85 -5.23 -0.38
N PRO A 19 -2.63 -6.31 -0.25
CA PRO A 19 -3.47 -6.79 -1.35
C PRO A 19 -4.64 -5.85 -1.64
N THR A 20 -5.18 -5.18 -0.62
CA THR A 20 -6.27 -4.21 -0.75
C THR A 20 -6.05 -3.02 0.17
N HIS A 21 -6.74 -1.89 -0.09
CA HIS A 21 -6.59 -0.66 0.68
C HIS A 21 -6.97 -0.83 2.16
N VAL A 22 -7.87 -1.76 2.49
CA VAL A 22 -8.26 -2.01 3.88
C VAL A 22 -7.16 -2.69 4.67
N HIS A 23 -6.23 -3.39 4.03
CA HIS A 23 -5.11 -4.06 4.70
C HIS A 23 -3.98 -3.08 5.08
N PHE A 24 -4.19 -1.77 5.01
CA PHE A 24 -3.14 -0.77 5.31
C PHE A 24 -2.61 -0.84 6.74
N ASN A 25 -3.35 -1.39 7.70
CA ASN A 25 -2.78 -1.64 9.02
C ASN A 25 -1.66 -2.69 8.92
N PRO A 26 -0.40 -2.40 9.33
CA PRO A 26 0.70 -3.36 9.24
C PRO A 26 0.41 -4.71 9.90
N LEU A 27 -0.34 -4.70 11.01
CA LEU A 27 -0.69 -5.90 11.76
C LEU A 27 -1.71 -6.80 11.04
N TRP A 28 -2.39 -6.28 10.03
CA TRP A 28 -3.32 -7.07 9.20
C TRP A 28 -2.54 -7.77 8.10
N VAL A 29 -1.99 -8.92 8.48
CA VAL A 29 -1.28 -9.86 7.61
C VAL A 29 -2.25 -10.86 6.98
N MET A 30 -1.79 -11.55 5.94
CA MET A 30 -2.56 -12.55 5.23
C MET A 30 -2.33 -13.95 5.81
N ALA A 31 -3.35 -14.81 5.73
CA ALA A 31 -3.27 -16.18 6.25
C ALA A 31 -2.19 -17.05 5.57
N TYR A 32 -1.73 -16.65 4.38
CA TYR A 32 -0.69 -17.32 3.61
C TYR A 32 0.72 -16.74 3.82
N ASP A 33 0.89 -15.75 4.70
CA ASP A 33 2.21 -15.18 4.98
C ASP A 33 3.08 -16.17 5.76
N ASN A 34 4.17 -16.63 5.14
CA ASN A 34 5.11 -17.56 5.77
C ASN A 34 5.90 -16.93 6.93
N PHE A 35 6.13 -15.62 6.88
CA PHE A 35 6.94 -14.86 7.82
C PHE A 35 6.21 -13.57 8.26
N PRO A 36 5.15 -13.69 9.09
CA PRO A 36 4.25 -12.57 9.39
C PRO A 36 4.95 -11.39 10.08
N LEU A 37 5.94 -11.64 10.94
CA LEU A 37 6.71 -10.57 11.59
C LEU A 37 7.56 -9.78 10.59
N GLU A 38 8.08 -10.44 9.56
CA GLU A 38 8.84 -9.77 8.50
C GLU A 38 7.92 -8.96 7.58
N VAL A 39 6.72 -9.47 7.30
CA VAL A 39 5.66 -8.74 6.58
C VAL A 39 5.29 -7.46 7.32
N ILE A 40 5.04 -7.52 8.63
CA ILE A 40 4.72 -6.34 9.44
C ILE A 40 5.83 -5.28 9.32
N ARG A 41 7.10 -5.68 9.50
CA ARG A 41 8.25 -4.77 9.38
C ARG A 41 8.33 -4.13 7.99
N LEU A 42 8.17 -4.92 6.94
CA LEU A 42 8.21 -4.43 5.56
C LEU A 42 7.06 -3.48 5.26
N LYS A 43 5.85 -3.76 5.76
CA LYS A 43 4.69 -2.87 5.63
C LYS A 43 4.96 -1.53 6.31
N GLU A 44 5.40 -1.52 7.56
CA GLU A 44 5.75 -0.28 8.28
C GLU A 44 6.76 0.59 7.51
N GLU A 45 7.82 -0.03 6.99
CA GLU A 45 8.86 0.66 6.20
C GLU A 45 8.31 1.24 4.90
N LEU A 46 7.57 0.43 4.13
CA LEU A 46 7.08 0.81 2.80
C LEU A 46 5.90 1.77 2.85
N GLU A 47 4.99 1.60 3.81
CA GLU A 47 3.86 2.50 4.03
C GLU A 47 4.35 3.89 4.46
N THR A 48 5.29 3.95 5.41
CA THR A 48 5.90 5.21 5.85
C THR A 48 6.62 5.91 4.70
N SER A 49 7.42 5.17 3.93
CA SER A 49 8.12 5.73 2.76
C SER A 49 7.13 6.20 1.68
N GLY A 50 6.08 5.42 1.42
CA GLY A 50 5.08 5.77 0.41
C GLY A 50 4.26 7.00 0.79
N ILE A 51 3.87 7.14 2.06
CA ILE A 51 3.20 8.35 2.57
C ILE A 51 4.13 9.57 2.41
N LYS A 52 5.39 9.45 2.82
CA LYS A 52 6.37 10.54 2.72
C LYS A 52 6.58 11.03 1.28
N ASP A 53 6.55 10.09 0.34
CA ASP A 53 6.69 10.38 -1.10
C ASP A 53 5.37 10.83 -1.76
N ASN A 54 4.28 10.94 -0.99
CA ASN A 54 2.92 11.22 -1.49
C ASN A 54 2.51 10.24 -2.61
N ALA A 55 2.92 8.98 -2.47
CA ALA A 55 2.81 7.97 -3.51
C ALA A 55 1.38 7.42 -3.66
N TRP A 56 1.01 7.09 -4.89
CA TRP A 56 -0.16 6.28 -5.19
C TRP A 56 0.12 4.81 -4.86
N PHE A 57 -0.62 4.22 -3.93
CA PHE A 57 -0.66 2.78 -3.73
C PHE A 57 -1.63 2.17 -4.72
N THR A 58 -1.20 1.15 -5.46
CA THR A 58 -2.00 0.51 -6.51
C THR A 58 -2.34 -0.93 -6.14
N PHE A 59 -3.54 -1.38 -6.48
CA PHE A 59 -4.08 -2.66 -6.06
C PHE A 59 -4.66 -3.45 -7.23
N TYR A 60 -4.45 -4.75 -7.21
CA TYR A 60 -5.01 -5.68 -8.19
C TYR A 60 -6.02 -6.66 -7.58
N HIS A 61 -5.97 -6.86 -6.26
CA HIS A 61 -6.95 -7.67 -5.51
C HIS A 61 -8.06 -6.84 -4.88
N ASP A 62 -7.94 -5.52 -4.88
CA ASP A 62 -8.97 -4.64 -4.33
C ASP A 62 -10.17 -4.52 -5.28
N PRO A 63 -11.37 -4.95 -4.85
CA PRO A 63 -12.55 -4.93 -5.71
C PRO A 63 -13.19 -3.55 -5.85
N PHE A 64 -12.76 -2.54 -5.09
CA PHE A 64 -13.40 -1.21 -5.06
C PHE A 64 -12.44 -0.06 -5.38
N VAL A 65 -11.17 -0.17 -5.00
CA VAL A 65 -10.15 0.88 -5.09
C VAL A 65 -8.98 0.38 -5.94
N ARG A 66 -8.82 0.93 -7.15
CA ARG A 66 -7.68 0.58 -8.03
C ARG A 66 -6.38 1.20 -7.54
N ALA A 67 -6.46 2.41 -7.00
CA ALA A 67 -5.33 3.11 -6.41
C ALA A 67 -5.78 4.12 -5.37
N CYS A 68 -4.96 4.40 -4.37
CA CYS A 68 -5.21 5.48 -3.42
C CYS A 68 -3.94 6.08 -2.84
N ARG A 69 -4.06 7.28 -2.27
CA ARG A 69 -3.06 7.89 -1.39
C ARG A 69 -3.57 7.83 0.04
N PHE A 70 -2.69 7.42 0.94
CA PHE A 70 -2.93 7.44 2.37
C PHE A 70 -2.38 8.72 3.00
N ASP A 71 -3.00 9.17 4.09
CA ASP A 71 -2.43 10.20 4.95
C ASP A 71 -1.53 9.61 6.05
N GLU A 72 -0.99 10.47 6.92
CA GLU A 72 -0.12 10.06 8.04
C GLU A 72 -0.79 9.14 9.06
N LYS A 73 -2.13 9.06 9.06
CA LYS A 73 -2.90 8.15 9.94
C LYS A 73 -3.25 6.84 9.25
N GLY A 74 -2.86 6.67 7.99
CA GLY A 74 -3.24 5.52 7.18
C GLY A 74 -4.68 5.57 6.68
N GLU A 75 -5.32 6.74 6.70
CA GLU A 75 -6.65 6.93 6.13
C GLU A 75 -6.55 7.27 4.63
N VAL A 76 -7.50 6.78 3.84
CA VAL A 76 -7.55 7.08 2.39
C VAL A 76 -7.94 8.54 2.20
N ARG A 77 -7.00 9.37 1.72
CA ARG A 77 -7.22 10.78 1.42
C ARG A 77 -7.69 11.03 -0.02
N GLU A 78 -7.20 10.22 -0.96
CA GLU A 78 -7.51 10.31 -2.39
C GLU A 78 -7.60 8.90 -2.97
N SER A 79 -8.57 8.63 -3.85
CA SER A 79 -8.74 7.28 -4.42
C SER A 79 -9.28 7.29 -5.85
N LEU A 80 -8.81 6.34 -6.66
CA LEU A 80 -9.38 5.95 -7.93
C LEU A 80 -10.24 4.70 -7.72
N ARG A 81 -11.55 4.85 -7.86
CA ARG A 81 -12.53 3.76 -7.68
C ARG A 81 -13.02 3.21 -9.02
N LEU A 82 -13.64 2.04 -8.97
CA LEU A 82 -14.34 1.42 -10.10
C LEU A 82 -15.62 2.18 -10.48
#